data_AF-A0A2N8NHC0-F1
#
_entry.id   AF-A0A2N8NHC0-F1
#
_cell.length_a   1.000
_cell.length_b   1.000
_cell.length_c   1.000
_cell.angle_alpha   90.00
_cell.angle_beta   90.00
_cell.angle_gamma   90.00
#
_symmetry.space_group_name_H-M   'P 1'
#
loop_
_entity.id
_entity.type
_entity.pdbx_description
1 polymer ?
#
loop_
_entity_poly.entity_id
_entity_poly.type
_entity_poly.pdbx_seq_one_letter_code
_entity_poly.pdbx_strand_id
1 'polypeptide(L)'
;MLTTWPDAQQLLSHFKPREATPGVPPRIGDAPEDVDRIFDRRHADEYPSLTRIGCTYAPDTPRMLVFMHLKDYCNVEGVTEYESKQLYDVADVIVAEYGHLNAGEIVLFFRRLKAGKYGHMYGNRLQGSVVTGAIAEFMAYRSQHMQRIEQQRHDAARDASSARAITYAEYCQGKVSEAAATIARAARPVTRN
;
A
#
# COMPACT_ATOMS: atom_id res chain seq x y z
N MET A 1 0.83 26.40 16.19
CA MET A 1 -0.06 26.36 15.00
C MET A 1 -0.67 24.99 14.71
N LEU A 2 -0.34 23.90 15.43
CA LEU A 2 -1.02 22.59 15.31
C LEU A 2 -1.91 22.23 16.52
N THR A 3 -2.10 23.15 17.47
CA THR A 3 -2.84 22.92 18.73
C THR A 3 -4.32 23.33 18.68
N THR A 4 -4.78 23.86 17.55
CA THR A 4 -6.14 24.39 17.37
C THR A 4 -7.10 23.44 16.66
N TRP A 5 -6.68 22.22 16.34
CA TRP A 5 -7.52 21.22 15.67
C TRP A 5 -7.78 20.02 16.59
N PRO A 6 -8.95 19.93 17.24
CA PRO A 6 -9.36 18.78 18.03
C PRO A 6 -9.28 17.46 17.25
N ASP A 7 -9.56 17.50 15.94
CA ASP A 7 -9.61 16.34 15.06
C ASP A 7 -8.23 15.85 14.60
N ALA A 8 -7.20 16.71 14.69
CA ALA A 8 -5.83 16.32 14.36
C ALA A 8 -5.29 15.28 15.37
N GLN A 9 -5.69 15.35 16.64
CA GLN A 9 -5.33 14.34 17.63
C GLN A 9 -6.03 13.00 17.38
N GLN A 10 -7.28 13.02 16.94
CA GLN A 10 -8.01 11.81 16.57
C GLN A 10 -7.40 11.16 15.31
N LEU A 11 -7.01 11.97 14.33
CA LEU A 11 -6.30 11.53 13.13
C LEU A 11 -4.93 10.92 13.50
N LEU A 12 -4.15 11.58 14.36
CA LEU A 12 -2.88 11.05 14.90
C LEU A 12 -3.08 9.79 15.76
N SER A 13 -4.22 9.62 16.43
CA SER A 13 -4.51 8.42 17.23
C SER A 13 -4.82 7.19 16.38
N HIS A 14 -5.35 7.39 15.16
CA HIS A 14 -5.54 6.33 14.17
C HIS A 14 -4.23 5.91 13.51
N PHE A 15 -3.30 6.84 13.31
CA PHE A 15 -1.92 6.54 12.95
C PHE A 15 -1.11 6.16 14.20
N LYS A 16 -1.42 5.01 14.81
CA LYS A 16 -0.57 4.47 15.88
C LYS A 16 0.86 4.32 15.34
N PRO A 17 1.88 5.00 15.91
CA PRO A 17 3.26 4.73 15.55
C PRO A 17 3.50 3.24 15.80
N ARG A 18 4.00 2.51 14.79
CA ARG A 18 4.42 1.12 14.96
C ARG A 18 5.45 1.13 16.10
N GLU A 19 5.24 0.30 17.13
CA GLU A 19 6.18 0.21 18.24
C GLU A 19 7.57 -0.06 17.67
N ALA A 20 8.49 0.86 17.95
CA ALA A 20 9.84 0.79 17.42
C ALA A 20 10.54 -0.41 18.05
N THR A 21 11.10 -1.29 17.23
CA THR A 21 12.07 -2.27 17.71
C THR A 21 13.23 -1.51 18.37
N PRO A 22 13.62 -1.83 19.63
CA PRO A 22 14.67 -1.08 20.30
C PRO A 22 15.97 -1.07 19.50
N GLY A 23 16.40 0.12 19.05
CA GLY A 23 17.71 0.33 18.40
C GLY A 23 17.69 0.68 16.91
N VAL A 24 16.58 0.55 16.20
CA VAL A 24 16.45 1.00 14.80
C VAL A 24 15.05 1.57 14.59
N PRO A 25 14.88 2.86 14.23
CA PRO A 25 13.57 3.32 13.77
C PRO A 25 13.29 2.69 12.40
N PRO A 26 12.30 1.80 12.24
CA PRO A 26 11.91 1.39 10.90
C PRO A 26 11.26 2.60 10.23
N ARG A 27 11.96 3.26 9.30
CA ARG A 27 11.30 4.23 8.43
C ARG A 27 10.42 3.43 7.47
N ILE A 28 9.21 3.92 7.19
CA ILE A 28 8.34 3.36 6.16
C ILE A 28 9.17 3.11 4.89
N GLY A 29 9.32 1.84 4.50
CA GLY A 29 10.07 1.40 3.31
C GLY A 29 11.58 1.15 3.50
N ASP A 30 12.09 0.98 4.73
CA ASP A 30 13.48 0.52 4.95
C ASP A 30 13.66 -0.97 4.63
N ALA A 31 12.60 -1.77 4.77
CA ALA A 31 12.59 -3.18 4.42
C ALA A 31 11.71 -3.43 3.18
N PRO A 32 12.12 -4.28 2.22
CA PRO A 32 11.34 -4.59 1.01
C PRO A 32 9.89 -5.02 1.31
N GLU A 33 9.69 -5.74 2.41
CA GLU A 33 8.38 -6.19 2.89
C GLU A 33 7.43 -5.05 3.27
N ASP A 34 7.94 -3.89 3.74
CA ASP A 34 7.10 -2.74 4.08
C ASP A 34 6.59 -2.04 2.81
N VAL A 35 7.37 -2.07 1.72
CA VAL A 35 6.97 -1.49 0.42
C VAL A 35 5.88 -2.33 -0.24
N ASP A 36 6.02 -3.66 -0.20
CA ASP A 36 4.99 -4.54 -0.74
C ASP A 36 3.66 -4.41 -0.01
N ARG A 37 3.72 -4.25 1.32
CA ARG A 37 2.54 -4.00 2.15
C ARG A 37 1.80 -2.72 1.75
N ILE A 38 2.53 -1.64 1.43
CA ILE A 38 1.96 -0.36 0.96
C ILE A 38 1.20 -0.52 -0.36
N PHE A 39 1.72 -1.35 -1.28
CA PHE A 39 1.10 -1.56 -2.60
C PHE A 39 0.05 -2.68 -2.61
N ASP A 40 0.03 -3.53 -1.60
CA ASP A 40 -0.90 -4.63 -1.48
C ASP A 40 -2.29 -4.15 -1.02
N ARG A 41 -3.29 -4.36 -1.88
CA ARG A 41 -4.70 -4.03 -1.63
C ARG A 41 -5.29 -4.66 -0.36
N ARG A 42 -4.73 -5.76 0.16
CA ARG A 42 -5.19 -6.38 1.42
C ARG A 42 -4.94 -5.49 2.63
N HIS A 43 -4.00 -4.55 2.53
CA HIS A 43 -3.65 -3.59 3.57
C HIS A 43 -4.26 -2.20 3.29
N ALA A 44 -5.27 -2.11 2.43
CA ALA A 44 -5.92 -0.84 2.10
C ALA A 44 -6.61 -0.15 3.29
N ASP A 45 -6.94 -0.90 4.35
CA ASP A 45 -7.47 -0.32 5.60
C ASP A 45 -6.37 0.27 6.49
N GLU A 46 -5.12 -0.18 6.33
CA GLU A 46 -3.97 0.35 7.09
C GLU A 46 -3.45 1.65 6.47
N TYR A 47 -3.58 1.79 5.16
CA TYR A 47 -3.20 2.97 4.41
C TYR A 47 -4.42 3.48 3.62
N PRO A 48 -5.22 4.41 4.18
CA PRO A 48 -6.35 4.96 3.45
C PRO A 48 -5.89 5.82 2.26
N SER A 49 -6.68 5.82 1.18
CA SER A 49 -6.47 6.71 0.03
C SER A 49 -6.65 8.18 0.41
N LEU A 50 -6.02 9.10 -0.33
CA LEU A 50 -6.22 10.54 -0.14
C LEU A 50 -7.70 10.91 -0.26
N THR A 51 -8.43 10.32 -1.19
CA THR A 51 -9.89 10.47 -1.29
C THR A 51 -10.60 9.98 -0.03
N ARG A 52 -10.25 8.79 0.50
CA ARG A 52 -10.86 8.26 1.73
C ARG A 52 -10.55 9.15 2.94
N ILE A 53 -9.32 9.66 3.05
CA ILE A 53 -8.93 10.63 4.08
C ILE A 53 -9.79 11.90 3.96
N GLY A 54 -9.95 12.43 2.75
CA GLY A 54 -10.77 13.62 2.50
C GLY A 54 -12.24 13.43 2.89
N CYS A 55 -12.81 12.25 2.60
CA CYS A 55 -14.18 11.92 3.00
C CYS A 55 -14.33 11.66 4.50
N THR A 56 -13.28 11.20 5.19
CA THR A 56 -13.35 10.82 6.61
C THR A 56 -13.16 12.00 7.55
N TYR A 57 -12.25 12.92 7.21
CA TYR A 57 -11.87 14.02 8.11
C TYR A 57 -12.35 15.37 7.58
N ALA A 58 -11.79 15.83 6.46
CA ALA A 58 -12.26 17.01 5.74
C ALA A 58 -11.71 17.01 4.30
N PRO A 59 -12.40 17.63 3.33
CA PRO A 59 -11.93 17.70 1.94
C PRO A 59 -10.52 18.29 1.78
N ASP A 60 -10.10 19.16 2.71
CA ASP A 60 -8.80 19.84 2.67
C ASP A 60 -7.66 19.05 3.34
N THR A 61 -7.98 18.06 4.18
CA THR A 61 -6.99 17.22 4.88
C THR A 61 -5.96 16.58 3.93
N PRO A 62 -6.32 15.95 2.79
CA PRO A 62 -5.32 15.37 1.89
C PRO A 62 -4.39 16.42 1.28
N ARG A 63 -4.87 17.65 1.01
CA ARG A 63 -4.02 18.74 0.51
C ARG A 63 -2.99 19.16 1.55
N MET A 64 -3.40 19.31 2.81
CA MET A 64 -2.50 19.63 3.91
C MET A 64 -1.40 18.57 4.09
N LEU A 65 -1.76 17.28 3.98
CA LEU A 65 -0.79 16.18 4.05
C LEU A 65 0.27 16.30 2.94
N VAL A 66 -0.16 16.50 1.69
CA VAL A 66 0.75 16.67 0.55
C VAL A 66 1.57 17.96 0.69
N PHE A 67 0.95 19.06 1.12
CA PHE A 67 1.61 20.34 1.40
C PHE A 67 2.77 20.19 2.41
N MET A 68 2.57 19.44 3.50
CA MET A 68 3.63 19.21 4.49
C MET A 68 4.82 18.47 3.88
N HIS A 69 4.56 17.47 3.04
CA HIS A 69 5.62 16.74 2.35
C HIS A 69 6.33 17.58 1.29
N LEU A 70 5.60 18.41 0.53
CA LEU A 70 6.16 19.36 -0.44
C LEU A 70 7.08 20.36 0.25
N LYS A 71 6.65 20.92 1.38
CA LYS A 71 7.45 21.85 2.18
C LYS A 71 8.75 21.20 2.65
N ASP A 72 8.67 19.98 3.16
CA ASP A 72 9.86 19.23 3.59
C ASP A 72 10.79 18.90 2.42
N TYR A 73 10.24 18.58 1.25
CA TYR A 73 11.04 18.39 0.03
C TYR A 73 11.75 19.66 -0.41
N CYS A 74 11.08 20.82 -0.38
CA CYS A 74 11.71 22.11 -0.70
C CYS A 74 12.90 22.41 0.24
N ASN A 75 12.76 22.09 1.53
CA ASN A 75 13.85 22.26 2.49
C ASN A 75 15.06 21.38 2.16
N VAL A 76 14.82 20.13 1.75
CA VAL A 76 15.90 19.19 1.36
C VAL A 76 16.62 19.64 0.09
N GLU A 77 15.87 20.13 -0.89
CA GLU A 77 16.43 20.60 -2.18
C GLU A 77 17.01 22.02 -2.10
N GLY A 78 16.89 22.72 -0.97
CA GLY A 78 17.37 24.10 -0.82
C GLY A 78 16.53 25.13 -1.59
N VAL A 79 15.27 24.82 -1.88
CA VAL A 79 14.33 25.74 -2.51
C VAL A 79 13.79 26.69 -1.45
N THR A 80 13.98 27.99 -1.66
CA THR A 80 13.67 29.05 -0.69
C THR A 80 12.73 30.14 -1.24
N GLU A 81 12.64 30.28 -2.56
CA GLU A 81 11.77 31.23 -3.24
C GLU A 81 10.44 30.58 -3.60
N TYR A 82 9.49 30.58 -2.66
CA TYR A 82 8.10 30.20 -2.91
C TYR A 82 7.13 30.79 -1.88
N GLU A 83 5.87 30.95 -2.29
CA GLU A 83 4.75 31.25 -1.40
C GLU A 83 4.04 29.96 -0.97
N SER A 84 3.44 29.98 0.22
CA SER A 84 2.64 28.84 0.70
C SER A 84 1.50 28.49 -0.27
N LYS A 85 0.91 29.49 -0.94
CA LYS A 85 -0.11 29.26 -1.97
C LYS A 85 0.40 28.37 -3.11
N GLN A 86 1.64 28.57 -3.56
CA GLN A 86 2.20 27.78 -4.67
C GLN A 86 2.36 26.30 -4.29
N LEU A 87 2.76 26.00 -3.03
CA LEU A 87 2.77 24.62 -2.55
C LEU A 87 1.36 24.03 -2.45
N TYR A 88 0.38 24.83 -2.03
CA TYR A 88 -1.01 24.40 -2.01
C TYR A 88 -1.56 24.11 -3.40
N ASP A 89 -1.24 24.95 -4.39
CA ASP A 89 -1.66 24.72 -5.78
C ASP A 89 -1.07 23.39 -6.31
N VAL A 90 0.20 23.09 -6.01
CA VAL A 90 0.81 21.80 -6.36
C VAL A 90 0.15 20.64 -5.60
N ALA A 91 -0.15 20.82 -4.32
CA ALA A 91 -0.84 19.81 -3.52
C ALA A 91 -2.26 19.52 -4.06
N ASP A 92 -2.99 20.55 -4.48
CA ASP A 92 -4.33 20.41 -5.06
C ASP A 92 -4.28 19.61 -6.37
N VAL A 93 -3.32 19.91 -7.26
CA VAL A 93 -3.11 19.14 -8.49
C VAL A 93 -2.82 17.66 -8.16
N ILE A 94 -1.95 17.39 -7.19
CA ILE A 94 -1.63 16.01 -6.81
C ILE A 94 -2.86 15.29 -6.24
N VAL A 95 -3.63 15.93 -5.37
CA VAL A 95 -4.84 15.33 -4.77
C VAL A 95 -5.93 15.10 -5.81
N ALA A 96 -6.10 16.03 -6.75
CA ALA A 96 -7.11 15.93 -7.81
C ALA A 96 -6.80 14.78 -8.79
N GLU A 97 -5.55 14.69 -9.26
CA GLU A 97 -5.14 13.69 -10.25
C GLU A 97 -4.83 12.31 -9.62
N TYR A 98 -4.30 12.31 -8.39
CA TYR A 98 -3.78 11.11 -7.73
C TYR A 98 -4.46 10.82 -6.38
N GLY A 99 -5.70 11.27 -6.19
CA GLY A 99 -6.48 11.03 -4.97
C GLY A 99 -6.68 9.54 -4.61
N HIS A 100 -6.52 8.66 -5.58
CA HIS A 100 -6.56 7.21 -5.40
C HIS A 100 -5.32 6.62 -4.72
N LEU A 101 -4.21 7.37 -4.64
CA LEU A 101 -3.01 6.95 -3.91
C LEU A 101 -3.26 6.93 -2.40
N ASN A 102 -2.68 5.95 -1.73
CA ASN A 102 -2.73 5.82 -0.28
C ASN A 102 -1.66 6.65 0.43
N ALA A 103 -1.90 6.93 1.72
CA ALA A 103 -0.97 7.70 2.53
C ALA A 103 0.45 7.11 2.57
N GLY A 104 0.57 5.78 2.58
CA GLY A 104 1.86 5.08 2.50
C GLY A 104 2.56 5.31 1.16
N GLU A 105 1.83 5.28 0.05
CA GLU A 105 2.32 5.56 -1.29
C GLU A 105 2.81 7.01 -1.42
N ILE A 106 2.10 7.98 -0.82
CA ILE A 106 2.53 9.39 -0.78
C ILE A 106 3.82 9.55 0.01
N VAL A 107 3.92 8.94 1.19
CA VAL A 107 5.15 8.97 1.99
C VAL A 107 6.32 8.33 1.23
N LEU A 108 6.09 7.17 0.60
CA LEU A 108 7.10 6.47 -0.20
C LEU A 108 7.53 7.30 -1.41
N PHE A 109 6.59 7.93 -2.10
CA PHE A 109 6.86 8.83 -3.23
C PHE A 109 7.82 9.95 -2.80
N PHE A 110 7.48 10.71 -1.76
CA PHE A 110 8.31 11.82 -1.30
C PHE A 110 9.67 11.38 -0.75
N ARG A 111 9.75 10.18 -0.14
CA ARG A 111 11.03 9.58 0.25
C ARG A 111 11.93 9.32 -0.96
N ARG A 112 11.37 8.73 -2.02
CA ARG A 112 12.10 8.44 -3.27
C ARG A 112 12.47 9.72 -4.02
N LEU A 113 11.58 10.71 -4.00
CA LEU A 113 11.81 12.04 -4.56
C LEU A 113 13.02 12.71 -3.89
N LYS A 114 13.05 12.76 -2.55
CA LYS A 114 14.21 13.27 -1.77
C LYS A 114 15.50 12.47 -1.98
N ALA A 115 15.38 11.21 -2.38
CA ALA A 115 16.53 10.37 -2.72
C ALA A 115 17.01 10.58 -4.17
N GLY A 116 16.47 11.56 -4.90
CA GLY A 116 16.86 11.89 -6.27
C GLY A 116 16.46 10.85 -7.32
N LYS A 117 15.50 9.96 -7.01
CA LYS A 117 15.13 8.87 -7.93
C LYS A 117 14.40 9.32 -9.19
N TYR A 118 13.95 10.57 -9.22
CA TYR A 118 13.15 11.17 -10.30
C TYR A 118 13.76 12.49 -10.79
N GLY A 119 15.05 12.70 -10.53
CA GLY A 119 15.72 13.98 -10.74
C GLY A 119 15.57 14.94 -9.55
N HIS A 120 16.06 16.18 -9.76
CA HIS A 120 16.15 17.23 -8.74
C HIS A 120 15.53 18.54 -9.25
N MET A 121 15.14 19.41 -8.32
CA MET A 121 14.80 20.79 -8.69
C MET A 121 16.08 21.58 -8.96
N TYR A 122 16.06 22.42 -9.99
CA TYR A 122 17.20 23.28 -10.33
C TYR A 122 16.95 24.72 -9.85
N GLY A 123 17.90 25.27 -9.09
CA GLY A 123 17.81 26.62 -8.55
C GLY A 123 17.00 26.69 -7.25
N ASN A 124 16.65 27.90 -6.84
CA ASN A 124 16.05 28.19 -5.53
C ASN A 124 14.53 28.40 -5.57
N ARG A 125 13.89 28.26 -6.74
CA ARG A 125 12.44 28.46 -6.96
C ARG A 125 11.70 27.14 -7.02
N LEU A 126 10.46 27.13 -6.52
CA LEU A 126 9.58 25.97 -6.63
C LEU A 126 9.21 25.69 -8.09
N GLN A 127 9.57 24.50 -8.57
CA GLN A 127 9.16 23.99 -9.88
C GLN A 127 8.12 22.89 -9.71
N GLY A 128 6.83 23.28 -9.63
CA GLY A 128 5.74 22.33 -9.43
C GLY A 128 5.69 21.21 -10.47
N SER A 129 6.05 21.52 -11.72
CA SER A 129 6.11 20.57 -12.83
C SER A 129 7.11 19.43 -12.62
N VAL A 130 8.19 19.66 -11.87
CA VAL A 130 9.16 18.61 -11.52
C VAL A 130 8.53 17.60 -10.59
N VAL A 131 7.75 18.06 -9.59
CA VAL A 131 7.07 17.16 -8.64
C VAL A 131 5.95 16.38 -9.34
N THR A 132 5.14 17.05 -10.15
CA THR A 132 4.06 16.38 -10.90
C THR A 132 4.60 15.49 -12.02
N GLY A 133 5.77 15.77 -12.58
CA GLY A 133 6.47 14.86 -13.50
C GLY A 133 6.96 13.60 -12.78
N ALA A 134 7.59 13.78 -11.62
CA ALA A 134 8.11 12.67 -10.81
C ALA A 134 7.02 11.70 -10.35
N ILE A 135 5.80 12.18 -10.06
CA ILE A 135 4.71 11.29 -9.64
C ILE A 135 4.27 10.37 -10.79
N ALA A 136 4.36 10.80 -12.05
CA ALA A 136 4.08 9.94 -13.20
C ALA A 136 5.10 8.78 -13.30
N GLU A 137 6.38 9.05 -13.04
CA GLU A 137 7.40 8.00 -12.94
C GLU A 137 7.17 7.07 -11.74
N PHE A 138 6.70 7.63 -10.62
CA PHE A 138 6.28 6.82 -9.48
C PHE A 138 5.11 5.90 -9.81
N MET A 139 4.16 6.31 -10.67
CA MET A 139 3.07 5.44 -11.12
C MET A 139 3.57 4.24 -11.93
N ALA A 140 4.62 4.41 -12.74
CA ALA A 140 5.25 3.29 -13.44
C ALA A 140 5.90 2.31 -12.46
N TYR A 141 6.63 2.83 -11.46
CA TYR A 141 7.22 2.04 -10.38
C TYR A 141 6.15 1.26 -9.59
N ARG A 142 5.05 1.92 -9.22
CA ARG A 142 3.90 1.33 -8.56
C ARG A 142 3.29 0.20 -9.38
N SER A 143 3.06 0.42 -10.68
CA SER A 143 2.49 -0.59 -11.58
C SER A 143 3.33 -1.86 -11.61
N GLN A 144 4.66 -1.72 -11.73
CA GLN A 144 5.58 -2.86 -11.74
C GLN A 144 5.53 -3.65 -10.41
N HIS A 145 5.50 -2.94 -9.27
CA HIS A 145 5.38 -3.59 -7.96
C HIS A 145 4.06 -4.34 -7.81
N MET A 146 2.94 -3.74 -8.19
CA MET A 146 1.63 -4.39 -8.12
C MET A 146 1.55 -5.63 -9.02
N GLN A 147 2.10 -5.55 -10.24
CA GLN A 147 2.19 -6.70 -11.15
C GLN A 147 3.01 -7.84 -10.54
N ARG A 148 4.15 -7.52 -9.91
CA ARG A 148 5.00 -8.52 -9.24
C ARG A 148 4.26 -9.22 -8.10
N ILE A 149 3.58 -8.46 -7.24
CA ILE A 149 2.80 -9.00 -6.11
C ILE A 149 1.70 -9.93 -6.63
N GLU A 150 1.00 -9.52 -7.69
CA GLU A 150 -0.08 -10.33 -8.26
C GLU A 150 0.45 -11.61 -8.95
N GLN A 151 1.58 -11.52 -9.65
CA GLN A 151 2.23 -12.69 -10.25
C GLN A 151 2.63 -13.71 -9.18
N GLN A 152 3.26 -13.25 -8.08
CA GLN A 152 3.65 -14.12 -6.98
C GLN A 152 2.46 -14.84 -6.34
N ARG A 153 1.30 -14.19 -6.29
CA ARG A 153 0.06 -14.82 -5.80
C ARG A 153 -0.46 -15.86 -6.76
N HIS A 154 -0.48 -15.53 -8.05
CA HIS A 154 -0.94 -16.45 -9.07
C HIS A 154 -0.08 -17.72 -9.07
N ASP A 155 1.24 -17.57 -8.97
CA ASP A 155 2.18 -18.70 -8.90
C ASP A 155 1.97 -19.52 -7.62
N ALA A 156 1.85 -18.87 -6.46
CA ALA A 156 1.55 -19.56 -5.21
C ALA A 156 0.19 -20.30 -5.23
N ALA A 157 -0.83 -19.73 -5.90
CA ALA A 157 -2.12 -20.37 -6.06
C ALA A 157 -2.06 -21.57 -7.02
N ARG A 158 -1.26 -21.47 -8.09
CA ARG A 158 -0.99 -22.59 -9.00
C ARG A 158 -0.27 -23.72 -8.28
N ASP A 159 0.74 -23.41 -7.49
CA ASP A 159 1.51 -24.39 -6.72
C ASP A 159 0.65 -25.05 -5.64
N ALA A 160 -0.21 -24.28 -4.95
CA ALA A 160 -1.16 -24.84 -3.99
C ALA A 160 -2.23 -25.72 -4.64
N SER A 161 -2.65 -25.39 -5.87
CA SER A 161 -3.59 -26.20 -6.65
C SER A 161 -2.95 -27.48 -7.18
N SER A 162 -1.73 -27.38 -7.72
CA SER A 162 -0.98 -28.53 -8.23
C SER A 162 -0.62 -29.50 -7.10
N ALA A 163 -0.27 -29.01 -5.91
CA ALA A 163 -0.02 -29.83 -4.72
C ALA A 163 -1.27 -30.61 -4.25
N ARG A 164 -2.48 -30.16 -4.61
CA ARG A 164 -3.75 -30.83 -4.31
C ARG A 164 -4.27 -31.69 -5.46
N ALA A 165 -3.60 -31.66 -6.62
CA ALA A 165 -4.01 -32.44 -7.77
C ALA A 165 -3.67 -33.92 -7.54
N ILE A 166 -4.68 -34.77 -7.65
CA ILE A 166 -4.51 -36.22 -7.69
C ILE A 166 -4.52 -36.69 -9.14
N THR A 167 -3.75 -37.73 -9.44
CA THR A 167 -3.77 -38.37 -10.75
C THR A 167 -5.11 -39.08 -10.99
N TYR A 168 -5.46 -39.31 -12.25
CA TYR A 168 -6.69 -40.03 -12.60
C TYR A 168 -6.73 -41.45 -12.02
N ALA A 169 -5.58 -42.12 -11.95
CA ALA A 169 -5.46 -43.44 -11.34
C ALA A 169 -5.75 -43.41 -9.84
N GLU A 170 -5.19 -42.44 -9.11
CA GLU A 170 -5.46 -42.24 -7.68
C GLU A 170 -6.93 -41.90 -7.41
N TYR A 171 -7.55 -41.08 -8.28
CA TYR A 171 -8.98 -40.81 -8.21
C TYR A 171 -9.83 -42.08 -8.37
N CYS A 172 -9.53 -42.91 -9.38
CA CYS A 172 -10.23 -44.18 -9.60
C CYS A 172 -10.07 -45.12 -8.40
N GLN A 173 -8.88 -45.22 -7.82
CA GLN A 173 -8.63 -46.02 -6.61
C GLN A 173 -9.43 -45.50 -5.40
N GLY A 174 -9.53 -44.19 -5.22
CA GLY A 174 -10.36 -43.55 -4.20
C GLY A 174 -11.84 -43.91 -4.35
N LYS A 175 -12.37 -43.91 -5.59
CA LYS A 175 -13.78 -44.30 -5.84
C LYS A 175 -14.05 -45.77 -5.59
N VAL A 176 -13.12 -46.66 -5.94
CA VAL A 176 -13.26 -48.08 -5.66
C VAL A 176 -13.22 -48.36 -4.16
N SER A 177 -12.33 -47.72 -3.40
CA SER A 177 -12.23 -47.90 -1.96
C SER A 177 -13.45 -47.34 -1.21
N GLU A 178 -13.99 -46.19 -1.65
CA GLU A 178 -15.23 -45.58 -1.13
C GLU A 178 -16.44 -46.52 -1.32
N ALA A 179 -16.58 -47.11 -2.52
CA ALA A 179 -17.62 -48.10 -2.80
C ALA A 179 -17.47 -49.36 -1.93
N ALA A 180 -16.25 -49.89 -1.81
CA ALA A 180 -15.97 -51.05 -0.96
C ALA A 180 -16.28 -50.79 0.53
N ALA A 181 -15.93 -49.61 1.05
CA ALA A 181 -16.23 -49.21 2.42
C ALA A 181 -17.74 -49.08 2.67
N THR A 182 -18.49 -48.57 1.70
CA THR A 182 -19.96 -48.46 1.77
C THR A 182 -20.61 -49.84 1.86
N ILE A 183 -20.17 -50.78 1.02
CA ILE A 183 -20.63 -52.17 1.03
C ILE A 183 -20.31 -52.82 2.39
N ALA A 184 -19.09 -52.65 2.91
CA ALA A 184 -18.69 -53.19 4.21
C ALA A 184 -19.52 -52.60 5.38
N ARG A 185 -19.93 -51.34 5.28
CA ARG A 185 -20.77 -50.68 6.29
C ARG A 185 -22.21 -51.18 6.27
N ALA A 186 -22.76 -51.44 5.08
CA ALA A 186 -24.09 -52.03 4.89
C ALA A 186 -24.14 -53.51 5.33
N ALA A 187 -23.02 -54.22 5.21
CA ALA A 187 -22.90 -55.62 5.60
C ALA A 187 -22.67 -55.82 7.12
N ARG A 188 -22.49 -54.76 7.92
CA ARG A 188 -22.34 -54.91 9.38
C ARG A 188 -23.65 -55.45 9.97
N PRO A 189 -23.62 -56.59 10.67
CA PRO A 189 -24.82 -57.14 11.29
C PRO A 189 -25.31 -56.17 12.38
N VAL A 190 -26.59 -55.83 12.33
CA VAL A 190 -27.27 -55.14 13.42
C VAL A 190 -27.31 -56.10 14.60
N THR A 191 -26.44 -55.91 15.58
CA THR A 191 -26.55 -56.62 16.86
C THR A 191 -27.82 -56.14 17.55
N ARG A 192 -28.88 -56.93 17.43
CA ARG A 192 -30.09 -56.80 18.25
C ARG A 192 -29.76 -57.33 19.66
N ASN A 193 -29.85 -56.45 20.65
CA ASN A 193 -29.97 -56.81 22.06
C ASN A 193 -31.31 -57.49 22.34
#